data_AF-A0A7Y2NP92-F1
#
_entry.id   AF-A0A7Y2NP92-F1
#
_cell.length_a   1.000
_cell.length_b   1.000
_cell.length_c   1.000
_cell.angle_alpha   90.00
_cell.angle_beta   90.00
_cell.angle_gamma   90.00
#
_symmetry.space_group_name_H-M   'P 1'
#
loop_
_entity.id
_entity.type
_entity.pdbx_description
1 polymer ?
#
loop_
_entity_poly.entity_id
_entity_poly.type
_entity_poly.pdbx_seq_one_letter_code
_entity_poly.pdbx_strand_id
1 'polypeptide(L)' 'NSGNILSLDFADGIPFDEFNDDWDVISVSDTEVVLQDVSGGGGGTDVLTLQKL' A
#
# COMPACT_ATOMS: atom_id res chain seq x y z
N ASN A 1 -6.49 -7.33 19.58
CA ASN A 1 -5.86 -7.51 18.27
C ASN A 1 -5.42 -6.17 17.76
N SER A 2 -4.18 -5.77 18.06
CA SER A 2 -3.58 -4.63 17.35
C SER A 2 -3.03 -5.19 16.05
N GLY A 3 -3.69 -4.88 14.94
CA GLY A 3 -3.18 -5.21 13.61
C GLY A 3 -1.84 -4.53 13.38
N ASN A 4 -1.04 -5.09 12.46
CA ASN A 4 0.15 -4.39 11.97
C ASN A 4 -0.31 -3.19 11.16
N ILE A 5 0.21 -1.99 11.47
CA ILE A 5 -0.04 -0.76 10.72
C ILE A 5 1.26 -0.46 9.96
N LEU A 6 1.17 -0.34 8.63
CA LEU A 6 2.27 0.09 7.77
C LEU A 6 2.03 1.57 7.40
N SER A 7 3.01 2.43 7.70
CA SER A 7 2.97 3.85 7.33
C SER A 7 4.02 4.10 6.25
N LEU A 8 3.58 4.55 5.07
CA LEU A 8 4.43 4.96 3.97
C LEU A 8 4.33 6.48 3.84
N ASP A 9 5.45 7.21 3.97
CA ASP A 9 5.48 8.68 3.86
C ASP A 9 6.56 9.07 2.84
N PHE A 10 6.12 9.65 1.73
CA PHE A 10 6.97 10.07 0.61
C PHE A 10 7.07 11.61 0.47
N ALA A 11 6.54 12.37 1.44
CA ALA A 11 6.49 13.84 1.43
C ALA A 11 5.92 14.40 0.09
N ASP A 12 6.43 15.55 -0.40
CA ASP A 12 5.98 16.20 -1.64
C ASP A 12 6.59 15.62 -2.93
N GLY A 13 7.06 14.37 -2.88
CA GLY A 13 7.72 13.73 -4.00
C GLY A 13 6.73 13.28 -5.08
N ILE A 14 6.40 14.14 -6.05
CA ILE A 14 5.72 13.70 -7.28
C ILE A 14 6.63 12.66 -7.97
N PRO A 15 6.25 11.37 -8.11
CA PRO A 15 4.91 10.85 -8.40
C PRO A 15 4.27 9.97 -7.30
N PHE A 16 4.58 10.17 -6.02
CA PHE A 16 4.20 9.27 -4.93
C PHE A 16 2.92 9.64 -4.17
N ASP A 17 2.16 10.66 -4.64
CA ASP A 17 0.93 11.12 -3.96
C ASP A 17 -0.12 10.00 -3.80
N GLU A 18 -0.21 9.09 -4.78
CA GLU A 18 -1.09 7.90 -4.77
C GLU A 18 -0.71 6.87 -3.67
N PHE A 19 0.49 6.97 -3.08
CA PHE A 19 0.89 6.09 -1.98
C PHE A 19 0.49 6.60 -0.59
N ASN A 20 -0.03 7.84 -0.50
CA ASN A 20 -0.47 8.42 0.77
C ASN A 20 -1.89 8.00 1.15
N ASP A 21 -2.52 7.10 0.39
CA ASP A 21 -3.84 6.53 0.67
C ASP A 21 -3.81 5.48 1.80
N ASP A 22 -4.99 5.01 2.22
CA ASP A 22 -5.15 4.01 3.27
C ASP A 22 -4.98 2.59 2.68
N TRP A 23 -3.74 2.10 2.60
CA TRP A 23 -3.42 0.78 2.06
C TRP A 23 -3.72 -0.36 3.04
N ASP A 24 -4.41 -1.40 2.56
CA ASP A 24 -4.63 -2.66 3.26
C ASP A 24 -3.52 -3.68 2.93
N VAL A 25 -3.01 -4.37 3.96
CA VAL A 25 -2.04 -5.46 3.77
C VAL A 25 -2.77 -6.75 3.37
N ILE A 26 -2.49 -7.25 2.16
CA ILE A 26 -3.10 -8.46 1.61
C ILE A 26 -2.24 -9.69 1.89
N SER A 27 -0.92 -9.59 1.70
CA SER A 27 0.00 -10.69 1.97
C SER A 27 1.38 -10.21 2.41
N VAL A 28 2.04 -11.04 3.22
CA VAL A 28 3.41 -10.82 3.68
C VAL A 28 4.14 -12.17 3.64
N SER A 29 5.33 -12.16 3.07
CA SER A 29 6.29 -13.27 3.07
C SER A 29 7.70 -12.73 3.34
N ASP A 30 8.68 -13.63 3.47
CA ASP A 30 10.08 -13.25 3.73
C ASP A 30 10.70 -12.39 2.60
N THR A 31 10.13 -12.44 1.40
CA THR A 31 10.67 -11.77 0.20
C THR A 31 9.67 -10.87 -0.51
N GLU A 32 8.41 -10.82 -0.07
CA GLU A 32 7.35 -10.08 -0.76
C GLU A 32 6.29 -9.55 0.21
N VAL A 33 5.83 -8.31 -0.03
CA VAL A 33 4.67 -7.70 0.62
C VAL A 33 3.71 -7.20 -0.46
N VAL A 34 2.43 -7.55 -0.37
CA VAL A 34 1.38 -7.10 -1.29
C VAL A 34 0.36 -6.27 -0.53
N LEU A 35 0.11 -5.07 -1.05
CA LEU A 35 -0.84 -4.10 -0.51
C LEU A 35 -1.93 -3.79 -1.54
N GLN A 36 -3.09 -3.35 -1.08
CA GLN A 36 -4.21 -2.95 -1.92
C GLN A 36 -4.83 -1.65 -1.40
N ASP A 37 -5.22 -0.76 -2.31
CA ASP A 37 -6.14 0.34 -2.03
C ASP A 37 -7.45 0.13 -2.81
N VAL A 38 -8.58 0.42 -2.16
CA VAL A 38 -9.92 0.37 -2.76
C VAL A 38 -10.57 1.73 -2.60
N SER A 39 -10.46 2.56 -3.63
CA SER A 39 -11.11 3.87 -3.59
C SER A 39 -12.65 3.73 -3.49
N GLY A 40 -13.23 4.36 -2.47
CA GLY A 40 -14.64 4.19 -2.07
C GLY A 40 -15.70 4.75 -3.03
N GLY A 41 -15.33 5.16 -4.25
CA GLY A 41 -16.17 5.90 -5.19
C GLY A 41 -16.55 5.17 -6.49
N GLY A 42 -16.32 3.86 -6.58
CA GLY A 42 -16.55 3.09 -7.82
C GLY A 42 -15.38 3.14 -8.82
N GLY A 43 -14.20 3.56 -8.37
CA GLY A 43 -12.98 3.71 -9.17
C GLY A 43 -11.90 2.71 -8.76
N GLY A 44 -11.81 1.58 -9.43
CA GLY A 44 -10.59 0.76 -9.45
C GLY A 44 -10.18 0.11 -8.13
N THR A 45 -9.11 -0.65 -8.24
CA THR A 45 -8.40 -1.28 -7.13
C THR A 45 -6.94 -1.24 -7.53
N ASP A 46 -6.13 -0.58 -6.72
CA ASP A 46 -4.70 -0.47 -6.96
C ASP A 46 -3.96 -1.52 -6.12
N VAL A 47 -2.87 -2.07 -6.68
CA VAL A 47 -2.08 -3.12 -6.04
C VAL A 47 -0.62 -2.72 -6.06
N LEU A 48 0.01 -2.70 -4.88
CA LEU A 48 1.43 -2.45 -4.72
C LEU A 48 2.13 -3.73 -4.24
N THR A 49 3.15 -4.15 -4.99
CA THR A 49 3.99 -5.30 -4.63
C THR A 49 5.42 -4.84 -4.35
N LEU A 50 5.87 -5.01 -3.11
CA LEU A 50 7.25 -4.77 -2.69
C LEU A 50 8.00 -6.11 -2.69
N GLN A 51 9.07 -6.22 -3.45
CA GLN A 51 9.90 -7.43 -3.52
C GLN A 51 11.33 -7.16 -3.02
N LYS A 52 11.86 -8.11 -2.25
CA LYS A 52 13.25 -8.13 -1.84
C LYS A 52 14.09 -8.81 -2.93
N LEU A 53 14.98 -8.05 -3.57
CA LEU A 53 15.95 -8.53 -4.56
C LEU A 53 17.28 -8.96 -3.90
#